data_AF-A0A443ZVN7-F1
#
_entry.id   AF-A0A443ZVN7-F1
#
_cell.length_a   1.000
_cell.length_b   1.000
_cell.length_c   1.000
_cell.angle_alpha   90.00
_cell.angle_beta   90.00
_cell.angle_gamma   90.00
#
_symmetry.space_group_name_H-M   'P 1'
#
loop_
_entity.id
_entity.type
_entity.pdbx_description
1 polymer ?
#
loop_
_entity_poly.entity_id
_entity_poly.type
_entity_poly.pdbx_seq_one_letter_code
_entity_poly.pdbx_strand_id
1 'polypeptide(L)'
;MTSKFQRYADDEISDPSLRMPRQILATSTNQYPIDILVSSWEKHLVEPSAAQEKYPWASGFAMGIPIPSWHRSVVWNVGQKSRFIVSVWSGADLGSYMTNEWCGSGGGRATAENSDILIDGLQRLHSLEEYLLDRLAVPDAQGQPRVWSEIGNGERKRFLSTVFTHAHVSSDDEVLLRKTYDLYAMGVASRTNDQRAVR
;
A
#
# COMPACT_ATOMS: atom_id res chain seq x y z
N MET A 1 -27.32 20.20 -27.13
CA MET A 1 -27.82 18.84 -26.84
C MET A 1 -27.41 18.49 -25.42
N THR A 2 -28.37 18.31 -24.52
CA THR A 2 -28.08 17.85 -23.15
C THR A 2 -27.97 16.33 -23.17
N SER A 3 -26.75 15.83 -23.06
CA SER A 3 -26.52 14.40 -22.85
C SER A 3 -27.19 14.01 -21.53
N LYS A 4 -28.24 13.18 -21.58
CA LYS A 4 -28.84 12.59 -20.38
C LYS A 4 -27.98 11.41 -19.97
N PHE A 5 -27.65 11.31 -18.67
CA PHE A 5 -27.01 10.11 -18.14
C PHE A 5 -27.94 8.91 -18.33
N GLN A 6 -27.42 7.85 -18.95
CA GLN A 6 -28.13 6.61 -19.17
C GLN A 6 -27.44 5.50 -18.37
N ARG A 7 -28.13 4.97 -17.35
CA ARG A 7 -27.59 3.92 -16.49
C ARG A 7 -27.47 2.58 -17.23
N TYR A 8 -28.53 2.22 -17.95
CA TYR A 8 -28.62 1.07 -18.85
C TYR A 8 -29.41 1.49 -20.08
N ALA A 9 -29.09 0.92 -21.24
CA ALA A 9 -29.94 1.01 -22.41
C ALA A 9 -30.95 -0.15 -22.38
N ASP A 10 -32.20 0.16 -22.70
CA ASP A 10 -33.26 -0.87 -22.80
C ASP A 10 -32.96 -1.83 -23.97
N ASP A 11 -32.32 -1.32 -25.03
CA ASP A 11 -31.76 -2.11 -26.12
C ASP A 11 -30.27 -2.37 -25.90
N GLU A 12 -29.85 -3.63 -25.96
CA GLU A 12 -28.44 -4.01 -25.86
C GLU A 12 -27.66 -3.50 -27.07
N ILE A 13 -26.74 -2.55 -26.85
CA ILE A 13 -25.79 -2.11 -27.87
C ILE A 13 -24.85 -3.28 -28.15
N SER A 14 -25.20 -4.09 -29.16
CA SER A 14 -24.46 -5.28 -29.56
C SER A 14 -23.29 -4.93 -30.46
N ASP A 15 -22.27 -4.27 -29.88
CA ASP A 15 -20.94 -4.21 -30.49
C ASP A 15 -19.98 -5.10 -29.70
N PRO A 16 -19.71 -6.35 -30.15
CA PRO A 16 -18.86 -7.29 -29.43
C PRO A 16 -17.37 -6.85 -29.39
N SER A 17 -16.99 -5.83 -30.17
CA SER A 17 -15.65 -5.25 -30.17
C SER A 17 -15.44 -4.24 -29.03
N LEU A 18 -16.52 -3.65 -28.52
CA LEU A 18 -16.47 -2.72 -27.39
C LEU A 18 -16.32 -3.48 -26.08
N ARG A 19 -15.08 -3.62 -25.62
CA ARG A 19 -14.75 -4.22 -24.32
C ARG A 19 -14.01 -3.22 -23.46
N MET A 20 -14.63 -2.83 -22.35
CA MET A 20 -13.95 -2.04 -21.33
C MET A 20 -12.86 -2.88 -20.64
N PRO A 21 -11.75 -2.26 -20.19
CA PRO A 21 -10.74 -2.95 -19.40
C PRO A 21 -11.36 -3.67 -18.21
N ARG A 22 -10.87 -4.88 -17.92
CA ARG A 22 -11.30 -5.68 -16.77
C ARG A 22 -10.21 -5.72 -15.71
N GLN A 23 -10.61 -6.10 -14.51
CA GLN A 23 -9.69 -6.44 -13.44
C GLN A 23 -8.68 -7.49 -13.92
N ILE A 24 -7.40 -7.28 -13.60
CA ILE A 24 -6.30 -8.17 -14.01
C ILE A 24 -6.21 -9.37 -13.08
N LEU A 25 -6.13 -9.11 -11.77
CA LEU A 25 -6.13 -10.12 -10.72
C LEU A 25 -7.32 -9.89 -9.80
N ALA A 26 -8.00 -10.97 -9.41
CA ALA A 26 -9.07 -10.91 -8.43
C ALA A 26 -8.53 -10.29 -7.12
N THR A 27 -9.24 -9.29 -6.61
CA THR A 27 -8.85 -8.52 -5.43
C THR A 27 -9.90 -8.70 -4.35
N SER A 28 -9.42 -9.04 -3.16
CA SER A 28 -10.19 -9.10 -1.94
C SER A 28 -9.71 -8.02 -0.97
N THR A 29 -10.56 -7.63 -0.03
CA THR A 29 -10.25 -6.57 0.94
C THR A 29 -10.64 -6.95 2.34
N ASN A 30 -9.75 -6.69 3.29
CA ASN A 30 -9.98 -6.81 4.72
C ASN A 30 -9.80 -5.44 5.39
N GLN A 31 -10.47 -5.23 6.51
CA GLN A 31 -10.33 -4.00 7.31
C GLN A 31 -9.60 -4.35 8.60
N TYR A 32 -8.40 -3.80 8.77
CA TYR A 32 -7.60 -3.99 9.98
C TYR A 32 -7.28 -2.65 10.62
N PRO A 33 -7.22 -2.56 11.96
CA PRO A 33 -6.63 -1.40 12.61
C PRO A 33 -5.12 -1.35 12.32
N ILE A 34 -4.56 -0.14 12.29
CA ILE A 34 -3.11 0.09 12.10
C ILE A 34 -2.27 -0.71 13.12
N ASP A 35 -2.81 -0.95 14.31
CA ASP A 35 -2.21 -1.80 15.35
C ASP A 35 -1.72 -3.17 14.83
N ILE A 36 -2.47 -3.82 13.94
CA ILE A 36 -2.07 -5.13 13.38
C ILE A 36 -0.81 -4.99 12.52
N LEU A 37 -0.75 -3.92 11.72
CA LEU A 37 0.37 -3.62 10.85
C LEU A 37 1.62 -3.26 11.67
N VAL A 38 1.45 -2.43 12.72
CA VAL A 38 2.54 -2.08 13.65
C VAL A 38 3.02 -3.31 14.40
N SER A 39 2.13 -4.16 14.91
CA SER A 39 2.50 -5.41 15.59
C SER A 39 3.30 -6.36 14.69
N SER A 40 2.99 -6.41 13.39
CA SER A 40 3.78 -7.18 12.41
C SER A 40 5.16 -6.56 12.21
N TRP A 41 5.22 -5.24 12.08
CA TRP A 41 6.46 -4.51 11.88
C TRP A 41 7.39 -4.55 13.10
N GLU A 42 6.86 -4.50 14.33
CA GLU A 42 7.64 -4.66 15.56
C GLU A 42 8.41 -5.99 15.56
N LYS A 43 7.77 -7.09 15.14
CA LYS A 43 8.43 -8.41 15.01
C LYS A 43 9.58 -8.35 14.00
N HIS A 44 9.38 -7.64 12.89
CA HIS A 44 10.42 -7.42 11.89
C HIS A 44 11.60 -6.60 12.45
N LEU A 45 11.34 -5.58 13.26
CA LEU A 45 12.38 -4.75 13.88
C LEU A 45 13.24 -5.50 14.91
N VAL A 46 12.68 -6.51 15.59
CA VAL A 46 13.42 -7.33 16.56
C VAL A 46 14.41 -8.27 15.87
N GLU A 47 14.04 -8.87 14.74
CA GLU A 47 14.92 -9.78 13.98
C GLU A 47 14.98 -9.43 12.48
N PRO A 48 15.64 -8.32 12.10
CA PRO A 48 15.70 -7.89 10.70
C PRO A 48 16.36 -8.91 9.76
N SER A 49 17.34 -9.67 10.28
CA SER A 49 18.02 -10.72 9.50
C SER A 49 17.09 -11.88 9.14
N ALA A 50 16.13 -12.24 10.01
CA ALA A 50 15.18 -13.31 9.72
C ALA A 50 14.26 -12.96 8.54
N ALA A 51 13.87 -11.68 8.43
CA ALA A 51 13.10 -11.20 7.29
C ALA A 51 13.94 -11.19 6.00
N GLN A 52 15.21 -10.79 6.08
CA GLN A 52 16.10 -10.84 4.92
C GLN A 52 16.40 -12.29 4.46
N GLU A 53 16.53 -13.24 5.41
CA GLU A 53 16.66 -14.67 5.09
C GLU A 53 15.39 -15.24 4.44
N LYS A 54 14.21 -14.80 4.90
CA LYS A 54 12.92 -15.21 4.35
C LYS A 54 12.65 -14.61 2.97
N TYR A 55 13.10 -13.37 2.73
CA TYR A 55 12.88 -12.62 1.49
C TYR A 55 14.20 -12.06 0.93
N PRO A 56 15.16 -12.91 0.50
CA PRO A 56 16.50 -12.47 0.10
C PRO A 56 16.49 -11.62 -1.18
N TRP A 57 15.44 -11.75 -1.99
CA TRP A 57 15.22 -11.02 -3.24
C TRP A 57 14.58 -9.63 -3.03
N ALA A 58 14.08 -9.32 -1.82
CA ALA A 58 13.42 -8.05 -1.55
C ALA A 58 14.43 -6.89 -1.62
N SER A 59 14.05 -5.80 -2.30
CA SER A 59 14.88 -4.59 -2.37
C SER A 59 14.80 -3.74 -1.09
N GLY A 60 13.90 -4.09 -0.18
CA GLY A 60 13.66 -3.41 1.07
C GLY A 60 12.34 -3.85 1.68
N PHE A 61 11.94 -3.19 2.76
CA PHE A 61 10.68 -3.45 3.46
C PHE A 61 9.97 -2.14 3.76
N ALA A 62 8.63 -2.18 3.79
CA ALA A 62 7.79 -1.11 4.33
C ALA A 62 6.80 -1.71 5.32
N MET A 63 6.83 -1.26 6.57
CA MET A 63 6.08 -1.84 7.69
C MET A 63 6.29 -3.37 7.80
N GLY A 64 7.51 -3.84 7.48
CA GLY A 64 7.86 -5.26 7.49
C GLY A 64 7.40 -6.06 6.26
N ILE A 65 6.73 -5.43 5.29
CA ILE A 65 6.27 -6.07 4.05
C ILE A 65 7.38 -5.98 2.98
N PRO A 66 7.77 -7.09 2.32
CA PRO A 66 8.83 -7.08 1.32
C PRO A 66 8.45 -6.26 0.08
N ILE A 67 9.41 -5.48 -0.40
CA ILE A 67 9.28 -4.64 -1.61
C ILE A 67 10.02 -5.33 -2.76
N PRO A 68 9.38 -5.54 -3.92
CA PRO A 68 10.03 -6.12 -5.08
C PRO A 68 10.93 -5.09 -5.78
N SER A 69 11.96 -5.57 -6.47
CA SER A 69 12.97 -4.73 -7.16
C SER A 69 12.41 -3.79 -8.24
N TRP A 70 11.26 -4.14 -8.81
CA TRP A 70 10.56 -3.34 -9.83
C TRP A 70 9.63 -2.27 -9.26
N HIS A 71 9.49 -2.19 -7.94
CA HIS A 71 8.71 -1.15 -7.28
C HIS A 71 9.46 0.19 -7.37
N ARG A 72 8.75 1.28 -7.67
CA ARG A 72 9.34 2.63 -7.62
C ARG A 72 9.76 3.01 -6.20
N SER A 73 10.70 3.96 -6.09
CA SER A 73 11.08 4.55 -4.80
C SER A 73 9.96 5.38 -4.15
N VAL A 74 10.17 5.75 -2.89
CA VAL A 74 9.36 6.77 -2.22
C VAL A 74 9.50 8.11 -2.97
N VAL A 75 8.37 8.76 -3.26
CA VAL A 75 8.33 10.04 -3.99
C VAL A 75 7.46 11.11 -3.31
N TRP A 76 6.68 10.74 -2.28
CA TRP A 76 5.94 11.73 -1.51
C TRP A 76 6.90 12.66 -0.79
N ASN A 77 6.67 13.98 -0.93
CA ASN A 77 7.37 14.97 -0.15
C ASN A 77 6.84 15.03 1.29
N VAL A 78 7.57 15.70 2.18
CA VAL A 78 7.24 15.83 3.61
C VAL A 78 5.79 16.32 3.82
N GLY A 79 5.31 17.26 3.00
CA GLY A 79 3.94 17.77 3.10
C GLY A 79 2.87 16.73 2.75
N GLN A 80 3.12 15.88 1.74
CA GLN A 80 2.22 14.77 1.40
C GLN A 80 2.19 13.71 2.52
N LYS A 81 3.37 13.34 3.04
CA LYS A 81 3.49 12.41 4.16
C LYS A 81 2.76 12.93 5.41
N SER A 82 3.01 14.19 5.77
CA SER A 82 2.35 14.87 6.90
C SER A 82 0.83 14.89 6.76
N ARG A 83 0.30 15.26 5.57
CA ARG A 83 -1.16 15.24 5.32
C ARG A 83 -1.75 13.85 5.48
N PHE A 84 -1.08 12.80 5.01
CA PHE A 84 -1.54 11.44 5.20
C PHE A 84 -1.63 11.06 6.68
N ILE A 85 -0.61 11.36 7.48
CA ILE A 85 -0.65 11.10 8.93
C ILE A 85 -1.74 11.92 9.63
N VAL A 86 -1.96 13.17 9.21
CA VAL A 86 -3.10 13.97 9.70
C VAL A 86 -4.44 13.29 9.36
N SER A 87 -4.58 12.70 8.17
CA SER A 87 -5.76 11.90 7.80
C SER A 87 -5.97 10.68 8.71
N VAL A 88 -4.88 10.03 9.15
CA VAL A 88 -4.96 8.94 10.15
C VAL A 88 -5.48 9.48 11.48
N TRP A 89 -4.95 10.61 11.95
CA TRP A 89 -5.39 11.26 13.19
C TRP A 89 -6.85 11.71 13.14
N SER A 90 -7.35 12.13 11.97
CA SER A 90 -8.73 12.56 11.79
C SER A 90 -9.72 11.41 11.55
N GLY A 91 -9.24 10.16 11.44
CA GLY A 91 -10.09 9.02 11.10
C GLY A 91 -10.70 9.12 9.70
N ALA A 92 -10.02 9.78 8.77
CA ALA A 92 -10.47 9.87 7.38
C ALA A 92 -10.24 8.54 6.65
N ASP A 93 -10.87 8.37 5.48
CA ASP A 93 -10.56 7.24 4.60
C ASP A 93 -9.10 7.32 4.13
N LEU A 94 -8.32 6.29 4.44
CA LEU A 94 -6.90 6.17 4.12
C LEU A 94 -6.65 5.52 2.75
N GLY A 95 -7.73 5.09 2.08
CA GLY A 95 -7.68 4.13 0.99
C GLY A 95 -7.21 2.75 1.48
N SER A 96 -6.65 1.96 0.57
CA SER A 96 -6.10 0.63 0.88
C SER A 96 -4.63 0.48 0.51
N TYR A 97 -3.84 -0.26 1.28
CA TYR A 97 -2.58 -0.82 0.77
C TYR A 97 -2.84 -2.21 0.18
N MET A 98 -2.03 -2.64 -0.78
CA MET A 98 -2.23 -3.92 -1.47
C MET A 98 -1.00 -4.82 -1.36
N THR A 99 -1.21 -6.10 -1.05
CA THR A 99 -0.15 -7.13 -1.08
C THR A 99 -0.49 -8.29 -2.02
N ASN A 100 0.53 -9.07 -2.39
CA ASN A 100 0.36 -10.36 -3.05
C ASN A 100 0.42 -11.49 -2.00
N GLU A 101 -0.73 -12.03 -1.61
CA GLU A 101 -0.85 -13.18 -0.70
C GLU A 101 -0.64 -14.51 -1.45
N TRP A 102 0.45 -14.57 -2.21
CA TRP A 102 0.97 -15.82 -2.74
C TRP A 102 2.24 -16.16 -1.96
N CYS A 103 2.43 -17.43 -1.65
CA CYS A 103 3.58 -17.91 -0.92
C CYS A 103 4.11 -19.19 -1.57
N GLY A 104 5.21 -19.06 -2.30
CA GLY A 104 5.98 -20.18 -2.82
C GLY A 104 7.23 -20.45 -1.97
N SER A 105 7.80 -21.64 -2.09
CA SER A 105 9.11 -21.96 -1.49
C SER A 105 10.23 -21.63 -2.47
N GLY A 106 11.20 -20.82 -2.04
CA GLY A 106 12.41 -20.46 -2.79
C GLY A 106 13.64 -21.32 -2.44
N GLY A 107 13.46 -22.30 -1.55
CA GLY A 107 14.53 -23.17 -1.03
C GLY A 107 14.98 -22.79 0.39
N GLY A 108 15.15 -23.79 1.26
CA GLY A 108 15.50 -23.57 2.67
C GLY A 108 14.40 -22.78 3.41
N ARG A 109 14.77 -21.66 4.03
CA ARG A 109 13.84 -20.73 4.70
C ARG A 109 13.33 -19.61 3.78
N ALA A 110 13.87 -19.51 2.56
CA ALA A 110 13.51 -18.46 1.63
C ALA A 110 12.16 -18.75 0.96
N THR A 111 11.38 -17.70 0.79
CA THR A 111 10.18 -17.71 -0.04
C THR A 111 10.54 -17.46 -1.50
N ALA A 112 9.69 -17.95 -2.40
CA ALA A 112 9.83 -17.68 -3.83
C ALA A 112 9.66 -16.18 -4.11
N GLU A 113 10.31 -15.69 -5.17
CA GLU A 113 10.22 -14.29 -5.57
C GLU A 113 8.76 -13.87 -5.78
N ASN A 114 8.44 -12.62 -5.44
CA ASN A 114 7.09 -12.07 -5.45
C ASN A 114 6.14 -12.65 -4.39
N SER A 115 6.61 -13.46 -3.43
CA SER A 115 5.79 -13.87 -2.28
C SER A 115 5.59 -12.71 -1.30
N ASP A 116 4.35 -12.53 -0.81
CA ASP A 116 3.98 -11.52 0.21
C ASP A 116 4.27 -10.05 -0.17
N ILE A 117 4.60 -9.76 -1.43
CA ILE A 117 5.10 -8.43 -1.83
C ILE A 117 4.07 -7.33 -1.67
N LEU A 118 4.57 -6.11 -1.45
CA LEU A 118 3.78 -4.89 -1.58
C LEU A 118 3.51 -4.56 -3.07
N ILE A 119 2.23 -4.44 -3.43
CA ILE A 119 1.74 -4.03 -4.75
C ILE A 119 1.31 -2.55 -4.74
N ASP A 120 0.69 -2.05 -3.67
CA ASP A 120 0.35 -0.62 -3.58
C ASP A 120 0.38 -0.15 -2.13
N GLY A 121 0.56 1.15 -1.93
CA GLY A 121 0.53 1.78 -0.61
C GLY A 121 1.90 2.14 -0.06
N LEU A 122 3.01 1.94 -0.80
CA LEU A 122 4.37 2.23 -0.32
C LEU A 122 4.49 3.61 0.33
N GLN A 123 3.94 4.65 -0.30
CA GLN A 123 4.07 6.01 0.22
C GLN A 123 3.36 6.19 1.57
N ARG A 124 2.22 5.52 1.75
CA ARG A 124 1.41 5.55 2.97
C ARG A 124 2.09 4.76 4.10
N LEU A 125 2.52 3.54 3.79
CA LEU A 125 3.26 2.70 4.73
C LEU A 125 4.56 3.35 5.18
N HIS A 126 5.32 3.91 4.25
CA HIS A 126 6.56 4.61 4.57
C HIS A 126 6.33 5.89 5.40
N SER A 127 5.21 6.60 5.17
CA SER A 127 4.84 7.74 6.02
C SER A 127 4.54 7.31 7.46
N LEU A 128 3.90 6.14 7.65
CA LEU A 128 3.68 5.57 8.98
C LEU A 128 5.02 5.27 9.66
N GLU A 129 5.96 4.61 8.96
CA GLU A 129 7.29 4.32 9.50
C GLU A 129 8.01 5.60 9.95
N GLU A 130 8.06 6.63 9.10
CA GLU A 130 8.73 7.87 9.45
C GLU A 130 8.08 8.56 10.66
N TYR A 131 6.75 8.52 10.77
CA TYR A 131 6.07 9.09 11.93
C TYR A 131 6.37 8.30 13.21
N LEU A 132 6.23 6.98 13.15
CA LEU A 132 6.43 6.08 14.30
C LEU A 132 7.90 6.05 14.79
N LEU A 133 8.87 6.37 13.93
CA LEU A 133 10.30 6.48 14.26
C LEU A 133 10.75 7.92 14.60
N ASP A 134 9.83 8.85 14.83
CA ASP A 134 10.11 10.26 15.12
C ASP A 134 10.87 11.01 13.99
N ARG A 135 10.81 10.51 12.75
CA ARG A 135 11.46 11.13 11.57
C ARG A 135 10.55 12.09 10.83
N LEU A 136 9.26 12.09 11.16
CA LEU A 136 8.25 13.00 10.63
C LEU A 136 7.50 13.64 11.81
N ALA A 137 7.46 14.96 11.87
CA ALA A 137 6.59 15.69 12.79
C ALA A 137 5.31 16.12 12.09
N VAL A 138 4.17 16.04 12.77
CA VAL A 138 2.86 16.47 12.26
C VAL A 138 2.19 17.46 13.20
N PRO A 139 1.42 18.43 12.69
CA PRO A 139 0.76 19.40 13.54
C PRO A 139 -0.31 18.73 14.42
N ASP A 140 -0.31 19.06 15.71
CA ASP A 140 -1.43 18.79 16.62
C ASP A 140 -2.61 19.74 16.34
N ALA A 141 -3.66 19.64 17.15
CA ALA A 141 -4.87 20.46 17.00
C ALA A 141 -4.62 21.98 17.19
N GLN A 142 -3.49 22.36 17.81
CA GLN A 142 -3.05 23.76 17.96
C GLN A 142 -2.03 24.17 16.88
N GLY A 143 -1.76 23.29 15.91
CA GLY A 143 -0.80 23.52 14.84
C GLY A 143 0.65 23.34 15.26
N GLN A 144 0.94 22.84 16.46
CA GLN A 144 2.31 22.59 16.91
C GLN A 144 2.82 21.26 16.37
N PRO A 145 4.03 21.20 15.79
CA PRO A 145 4.59 19.95 15.31
C PRO A 145 4.86 18.99 16.48
N ARG A 146 4.43 17.73 16.32
CA ARG A 146 4.66 16.63 17.26
C ARG A 146 5.22 15.41 16.56
N VAL A 147 6.14 14.72 17.24
CA VAL A 147 6.61 13.38 16.84
C VAL A 147 5.95 12.30 17.70
N TRP A 148 6.03 11.03 17.29
CA TRP A 148 5.34 9.93 17.95
C TRP A 148 5.72 9.74 19.42
N SER A 149 6.99 9.91 19.78
CA SER A 149 7.49 9.76 21.14
C SER A 149 6.93 10.80 22.13
N GLU A 150 6.45 11.95 21.63
CA GLU A 150 5.83 13.01 22.44
C GLU A 150 4.34 12.74 22.72
N ILE A 151 3.71 11.82 22.00
CA ILE A 151 2.27 11.54 22.11
C ILE A 151 1.97 10.67 23.31
N GLY A 152 0.96 11.06 24.11
CA GLY A 152 0.47 10.27 25.24
C GLY A 152 -0.20 8.96 24.83
N ASN A 153 -0.17 7.95 25.71
CA ASN A 153 -0.67 6.60 25.41
C ASN A 153 -2.14 6.53 24.98
N GLY A 154 -3.00 7.43 25.49
CA GLY A 154 -4.40 7.50 25.07
C GLY A 154 -4.55 7.84 23.58
N GLU A 155 -3.79 8.85 23.12
CA GLU A 155 -3.78 9.27 21.73
C GLU A 155 -3.07 8.26 20.83
N ARG A 156 -2.00 7.61 21.31
CA ARG A 156 -1.37 6.49 20.57
C ARG A 156 -2.35 5.35 20.31
N LYS A 157 -3.12 4.94 21.33
CA LYS A 157 -4.17 3.91 21.17
C LYS A 157 -5.21 4.33 20.14
N ARG A 158 -5.65 5.60 20.19
CA ARG A 158 -6.59 6.16 19.21
C ARG A 158 -6.03 6.08 17.79
N PHE A 159 -4.78 6.47 17.58
CA PHE A 159 -4.10 6.37 16.28
C PHE A 159 -4.04 4.92 15.77
N LEU A 160 -3.58 3.99 16.62
CA LEU A 160 -3.41 2.58 16.26
C LEU A 160 -4.76 1.89 15.99
N SER A 161 -5.85 2.37 16.59
CA SER A 161 -7.21 1.86 16.33
C SER A 161 -7.81 2.31 14.99
N THR A 162 -7.19 3.27 14.29
CA THR A 162 -7.68 3.72 12.98
C THR A 162 -7.63 2.56 11.98
N VAL A 163 -8.73 2.32 11.27
CA VAL A 163 -8.82 1.28 10.24
C VAL A 163 -8.03 1.69 9.01
N PHE A 164 -7.17 0.79 8.52
CA PHE A 164 -6.50 0.91 7.24
C PHE A 164 -6.82 -0.33 6.40
N THR A 165 -7.52 -0.13 5.29
CA THR A 165 -7.98 -1.23 4.43
C THR A 165 -6.78 -1.96 3.82
N HIS A 166 -6.78 -3.29 3.92
CA HIS A 166 -5.80 -4.18 3.31
C HIS A 166 -6.44 -4.88 2.11
N ALA A 167 -6.01 -4.52 0.92
CA ALA A 167 -6.36 -5.24 -0.30
C ALA A 167 -5.33 -6.36 -0.56
N HIS A 168 -5.76 -7.47 -1.15
CA HIS A 168 -4.84 -8.53 -1.53
C HIS A 168 -5.25 -9.16 -2.86
N VAL A 169 -4.23 -9.58 -3.60
CA VAL A 169 -4.30 -10.46 -4.76
C VAL A 169 -3.47 -11.71 -4.45
N SER A 170 -3.60 -12.76 -5.25
CA SER A 170 -2.75 -13.95 -5.12
C SER A 170 -2.37 -14.45 -6.52
N SER A 171 -1.09 -14.35 -6.87
CA SER A 171 -0.55 -14.82 -8.15
C SER A 171 0.95 -15.07 -8.06
N ASP A 172 1.44 -16.04 -8.81
CA ASP A 172 2.86 -16.29 -9.09
C ASP A 172 3.35 -15.64 -10.40
N ASP A 173 2.43 -15.08 -11.21
CA ASP A 173 2.75 -14.44 -12.49
C ASP A 173 3.19 -12.99 -12.26
N GLU A 174 4.50 -12.77 -12.29
CA GLU A 174 5.10 -11.44 -12.13
C GLU A 174 4.57 -10.41 -13.15
N VAL A 175 4.25 -10.83 -14.38
CA VAL A 175 3.73 -9.91 -15.40
C VAL A 175 2.35 -9.41 -15.00
N LEU A 176 1.49 -10.28 -14.45
CA LEU A 176 0.17 -9.87 -13.94
C LEU A 176 0.30 -8.99 -12.69
N LEU A 177 1.26 -9.28 -11.81
CA LEU A 177 1.53 -8.47 -10.62
C LEU A 177 2.01 -7.06 -11.00
N ARG A 178 2.97 -6.95 -11.92
CA ARG A 178 3.47 -5.65 -12.44
C ARG A 178 2.37 -4.86 -13.16
N LYS A 179 1.50 -5.52 -13.94
CA LYS A 179 0.35 -4.85 -14.56
C LYS A 179 -0.64 -4.33 -13.51
N THR A 180 -0.90 -5.12 -12.46
CA THR A 180 -1.77 -4.73 -11.34
C THR A 180 -1.17 -3.54 -10.59
N TYR A 181 0.12 -3.58 -10.29
CA TYR A 181 0.89 -2.47 -9.73
C TYR A 181 0.75 -1.19 -10.55
N ASP A 182 0.94 -1.28 -11.86
CA ASP A 182 0.84 -0.14 -12.77
C ASP A 182 -0.56 0.49 -12.75
N LEU A 183 -1.63 -0.31 -12.74
CA LEU A 183 -3.00 0.20 -12.66
C LEU A 183 -3.29 0.95 -11.36
N TYR A 184 -2.91 0.39 -10.21
CA TYR A 184 -3.21 0.98 -8.90
C TYR A 184 -2.40 2.25 -8.65
N ALA A 185 -1.14 2.27 -9.06
CA ALA A 185 -0.28 3.43 -8.83
C ALA A 185 -0.57 4.62 -9.77
N MET A 186 -1.19 4.40 -10.94
CA MET A 186 -1.55 5.47 -11.89
C MET A 186 -2.68 6.39 -11.40
N GLY A 187 -3.46 5.98 -10.40
CA GLY A 187 -4.52 6.82 -9.82
C GLY A 187 -4.03 7.96 -8.92
N VAL A 188 -2.76 7.95 -8.50
CA VAL A 188 -2.27 8.79 -7.37
C VAL A 188 -1.20 9.81 -7.79
N ALA A 189 -0.57 9.65 -8.97
CA ALA A 189 0.29 10.65 -9.61
C ALA A 189 0.58 10.24 -11.06
N SER A 190 0.70 11.20 -11.98
CA SER A 190 1.11 10.93 -13.37
C SER A 190 2.51 10.30 -13.38
N ARG A 191 2.65 9.11 -13.97
CA ARG A 191 3.94 8.43 -14.18
C ARG A 191 4.55 8.86 -15.51
N THR A 192 5.85 9.08 -15.52
CA THR A 192 6.65 9.07 -16.77
C THR A 192 6.86 7.62 -17.23
N ASN A 193 7.07 7.38 -18.53
CA ASN A 193 7.12 6.02 -19.10
C ASN A 193 8.22 5.13 -18.48
N ASP A 194 9.30 5.72 -17.99
CA ASP A 194 10.41 5.06 -17.29
C ASP A 194 10.03 4.51 -15.90
N GLN A 195 8.91 4.96 -15.33
CA GLN A 195 8.42 4.54 -14.01
C GLN A 195 7.38 3.40 -14.07
N ARG A 196 7.10 2.86 -15.27
CA ARG A 196 6.22 1.70 -15.44
C ARG A 196 6.95 0.41 -15.07
N ALA A 197 6.27 -0.45 -14.32
CA ALA A 197 6.82 -1.76 -13.98
C ALA A 197 6.77 -2.71 -15.17
N VAL A 198 5.76 -2.57 -16.04
CA VAL A 198 5.67 -3.27 -17.33
C VAL A 198 6.39 -2.45 -18.39
N ARG A 199 7.37 -3.05 -19.05
CA ARG A 199 8.06 -2.48 -20.22
C ARG A 199 7.47 -3.02 -21.52
#